data_AF-A0A0A9X428-F1
#
_entry.id   AF-A0A0A9X428-F1
#
_cell.length_a   1.000
_cell.length_b   1.000
_cell.length_c   1.000
_cell.angle_alpha   90.00
_cell.angle_beta   90.00
_cell.angle_gamma   90.00
#
_symmetry.space_group_name_H-M   'P 1'
#
loop_
_entity.id
_entity.type
_entity.pdbx_description
1 polymer ?
#
loop_
_entity_poly.entity_id
_entity_poly.type
_entity_poly.pdbx_seq_one_letter_code
_entity_poly.pdbx_strand_id
1 'polypeptide(L)'
;MYCYPHLYKTYIALTFLLSIVCFVLVVHPKYSGIRYRVLRTILFICLGFSGVIPLTHRSILDGVDSILLFYLLLMGATYVGGAFFYLYQMPERFFPGKFDILFSSHQIWHLFVFLGTTIHFIGVKYLYHWRILHVCPSQSYILP
;
A
#
# COMPACT_ATOMS: atom_id res chain seq x y z
N MET A 1 -13.18 9.45 -9.78
CA MET A 1 -12.71 10.10 -8.52
C MET A 1 -11.91 11.39 -8.73
N TYR A 2 -10.99 11.47 -9.71
CA TYR A 2 -10.25 12.73 -10.00
C TYR A 2 -11.20 13.93 -10.25
N CYS A 3 -12.37 13.68 -10.84
CA CYS A 3 -13.39 14.69 -11.12
C CYS A 3 -14.08 15.26 -9.88
N TYR A 4 -13.82 14.71 -8.68
CA TYR A 4 -14.41 15.13 -7.42
C TYR A 4 -13.31 15.63 -6.49
N PRO A 5 -12.98 16.94 -6.53
CA PRO A 5 -11.81 17.46 -5.83
C PRO A 5 -11.91 17.40 -4.32
N HIS A 6 -13.12 17.45 -3.77
CA HIS A 6 -13.35 17.28 -2.34
C HIS A 6 -12.99 15.86 -1.90
N LEU A 7 -13.40 14.82 -2.65
CA LEU A 7 -13.12 13.43 -2.29
C LEU A 7 -11.63 13.13 -2.23
N TYR A 8 -10.89 13.34 -3.33
CA TYR A 8 -9.47 12.96 -3.33
C TYR A 8 -8.66 13.74 -2.29
N LYS A 9 -8.99 15.02 -2.03
CA LYS A 9 -8.35 15.82 -0.98
C LYS A 9 -8.59 15.23 0.40
N THR A 10 -9.82 14.81 0.70
CA THR A 10 -10.16 14.16 1.97
C THR A 10 -9.37 12.88 2.15
N TYR A 11 -9.29 12.01 1.14
CA TYR A 11 -8.53 10.75 1.26
C TYR A 11 -7.03 10.97 1.39
N ILE A 12 -6.44 11.91 0.64
CA ILE A 12 -5.02 12.27 0.81
C ILE A 12 -4.76 12.77 2.23
N ALA A 13 -5.61 13.65 2.76
CA ALA A 13 -5.48 14.14 4.13
C ALA A 13 -5.57 13.02 5.17
N LEU A 14 -6.53 12.10 5.03
CA LEU A 14 -6.67 10.94 5.92
C LEU A 14 -5.45 10.02 5.86
N THR A 15 -4.96 9.66 4.66
CA THR A 15 -3.76 8.83 4.50
C THR A 15 -2.52 9.51 5.06
N PHE A 16 -2.40 10.83 4.89
CA PHE A 16 -1.30 11.61 5.45
C PHE A 16 -1.32 11.59 6.98
N LEU A 17 -2.47 11.82 7.60
CA LEU A 17 -2.63 11.76 9.06
C LEU A 17 -2.28 10.36 9.61
N LEU A 18 -2.77 9.30 8.98
CA LEU A 18 -2.44 7.92 9.36
C LEU A 18 -0.94 7.62 9.20
N SER A 19 -0.31 8.18 8.16
CA SER A 19 1.13 8.05 7.94
C SER A 19 1.95 8.75 9.02
N ILE A 20 1.52 9.92 9.51
CA ILE A 20 2.16 10.60 10.64
C ILE A 20 2.14 9.72 11.89
N VAL A 21 0.99 9.10 12.20
CA VAL A 21 0.88 8.19 13.35
C VAL A 21 1.87 7.02 13.22
N CYS A 22 1.95 6.40 12.04
CA CYS A 22 2.90 5.32 11.78
C CYS A 22 4.35 5.80 11.92
N PHE A 23 4.68 6.98 11.38
CA PHE A 23 6.01 7.57 11.45
C PHE A 23 6.45 7.80 12.90
N VAL A 24 5.61 8.44 13.72
CA VAL A 24 5.90 8.70 15.14
C VAL A 24 6.17 7.39 15.89
N LEU A 25 5.35 6.36 15.65
CA LEU A 25 5.51 5.06 16.32
C LEU A 25 6.80 4.33 15.91
N VAL A 26 7.23 4.46 14.66
CA VAL A 26 8.44 3.79 14.16
C VAL A 26 9.70 4.48 14.66
N VAL A 27 9.69 5.81 14.72
CA VAL A 27 10.86 6.62 15.13
C VAL A 27 11.02 6.64 16.65
N HIS A 28 9.92 6.59 17.41
CA HIS A 28 9.99 6.75 18.86
C HIS A 28 10.67 5.54 19.53
N PRO A 29 11.75 5.73 20.31
CA PRO A 29 12.61 4.65 20.81
C PRO A 29 11.88 3.66 21.74
N LYS A 30 10.86 4.11 22.48
CA LYS A 30 10.00 3.22 23.30
C LYS A 30 9.36 2.08 22.50
N TYR A 31 9.11 2.27 21.20
CA TYR A 31 8.41 1.31 20.34
C TYR A 31 9.34 0.58 19.35
N SER A 32 10.67 0.73 19.47
CA SER A 32 11.64 0.09 18.56
C SER A 32 11.89 -1.40 18.89
N GLY A 33 11.67 -1.83 20.12
CA GLY A 33 11.93 -3.19 20.57
C GLY A 33 11.10 -4.28 19.92
N ILE A 34 11.54 -5.54 20.07
CA ILE A 34 10.90 -6.75 19.51
C ILE A 34 9.44 -6.89 19.98
N ARG A 35 9.13 -6.48 21.21
CA ARG A 35 7.77 -6.49 21.78
C ARG A 35 6.75 -5.73 20.93
N TYR A 36 7.16 -4.68 20.23
CA TYR A 36 6.28 -3.83 19.42
C TYR A 36 6.34 -4.15 17.92
N ARG A 37 7.10 -5.19 17.53
CA ARG A 37 7.20 -5.63 16.12
C ARG A 37 5.83 -5.89 15.51
N VAL A 38 5.01 -6.68 16.21
CA VAL A 38 3.65 -7.04 15.76
C VAL A 38 2.77 -5.79 15.60
N LEU A 39 2.81 -4.89 16.59
CA LEU A 39 2.06 -3.64 16.54
C LEU A 39 2.41 -2.80 15.31
N ARG A 40 3.71 -2.59 15.05
CA ARG A 40 4.17 -1.83 13.88
C ARG A 40 3.70 -2.46 12.58
N THR A 41 3.86 -3.78 12.44
CA THR A 41 3.44 -4.49 11.22
C THR A 41 1.93 -4.40 10.99
N ILE A 42 1.11 -4.59 12.03
CA ILE A 42 -0.35 -4.45 11.92
C ILE A 42 -0.73 -3.04 11.48
N LEU A 43 -0.12 -2.01 12.05
CA LEU A 43 -0.42 -0.63 11.67
C LEU A 43 -0.07 -0.32 10.22
N PHE A 44 1.08 -0.80 9.73
CA PHE A 44 1.43 -0.67 8.31
C PHE A 44 0.46 -1.43 7.39
N ILE A 45 0.02 -2.62 7.80
CA ILE A 45 -1.01 -3.38 7.07
C ILE A 45 -2.32 -2.59 7.02
N CYS A 46 -2.80 -2.08 8.17
CA CYS A 46 -4.02 -1.28 8.24
C CYS A 46 -3.92 0.00 7.38
N LEU A 47 -2.77 0.67 7.39
CA LEU A 47 -2.50 1.82 6.52
C LEU A 47 -2.63 1.42 5.04
N GLY A 48 -2.05 0.28 4.63
CA GLY A 48 -2.19 -0.25 3.28
C GLY A 48 -3.64 -0.58 2.91
N PHE A 49 -4.37 -1.28 3.80
CA PHE A 49 -5.78 -1.63 3.60
C PHE A 49 -6.72 -0.43 3.57
N SER A 50 -6.34 0.71 4.18
CA SER A 50 -7.13 1.94 4.08
C SER A 50 -7.34 2.38 2.62
N GLY A 51 -6.41 2.02 1.71
CA GLY A 51 -6.52 2.26 0.26
C GLY A 51 -7.63 1.49 -0.45
N VAL A 52 -8.21 0.45 0.17
CA VAL A 52 -9.40 -0.25 -0.36
C VAL A 52 -10.61 0.68 -0.37
N ILE A 53 -10.76 1.54 0.64
CA ILE A 53 -11.90 2.44 0.79
C ILE A 53 -12.02 3.41 -0.41
N PRO A 54 -11.00 4.22 -0.77
CA PRO A 54 -11.10 5.11 -1.93
C PRO A 54 -11.23 4.34 -3.24
N LEU A 55 -10.69 3.12 -3.36
CA LEU A 55 -10.90 2.31 -4.56
C LEU A 55 -12.34 1.85 -4.70
N THR A 56 -12.93 1.29 -3.64
CA THR A 56 -14.35 0.88 -3.64
C THR A 56 -15.25 2.07 -3.91
N HIS A 57 -14.99 3.21 -3.29
CA HIS A 57 -15.75 4.43 -3.55
C HIS A 57 -15.63 4.87 -5.01
N ARG A 58 -14.43 4.84 -5.59
CA ARG A 58 -14.24 5.07 -7.03
C ARG A 58 -15.05 4.08 -7.86
N SER A 59 -15.04 2.78 -7.53
CA SER A 59 -15.75 1.76 -8.29
C SER A 59 -17.27 1.93 -8.27
N ILE A 60 -17.81 2.50 -7.19
CA ILE A 60 -19.23 2.86 -7.10
C ILE A 60 -19.55 4.04 -8.03
N LEU A 61 -18.65 5.02 -8.14
CA LEU A 61 -18.87 6.24 -8.94
C LEU A 61 -18.64 6.02 -10.44
N ASP A 62 -17.52 5.40 -10.79
CA ASP A 62 -17.01 5.33 -12.17
C ASP A 62 -17.13 3.92 -12.77
N GLY A 63 -17.64 2.94 -12.00
CA GLY A 63 -17.64 1.53 -12.37
C GLY A 63 -16.35 0.78 -11.99
N VAL A 64 -16.41 -0.54 -12.10
CA VAL A 64 -15.30 -1.43 -11.72
C VAL A 64 -14.25 -1.51 -12.83
N ASP A 65 -13.00 -1.22 -12.49
CA ASP A 65 -11.84 -1.47 -13.36
C ASP A 65 -11.12 -2.74 -12.88
N SER A 66 -11.29 -3.84 -13.61
CA SER A 66 -10.72 -5.15 -13.28
C SER A 66 -9.19 -5.15 -13.29
N ILE A 67 -8.56 -4.33 -14.13
CA ILE A 67 -7.09 -4.23 -14.21
C ILE A 67 -6.57 -3.52 -12.96
N LEU A 68 -7.23 -2.44 -12.55
CA LEU A 68 -6.89 -1.72 -11.32
C LEU A 68 -7.11 -2.59 -10.08
N LEU A 69 -8.20 -3.36 -10.03
CA LEU A 69 -8.44 -4.34 -8.97
C LEU A 69 -7.36 -5.43 -8.92
N PHE A 70 -6.95 -5.94 -10.08
CA PHE A 70 -5.86 -6.91 -10.16
C PHE A 70 -4.57 -6.36 -9.55
N TYR A 71 -4.16 -5.14 -9.92
CA TYR A 71 -2.98 -4.51 -9.35
C TYR A 71 -3.11 -4.27 -7.83
N LEU A 72 -4.29 -3.87 -7.34
CA LEU A 72 -4.54 -3.72 -5.91
C LEU A 72 -4.38 -5.05 -5.17
N LEU A 73 -5.02 -6.12 -5.66
CA LEU A 73 -4.97 -7.43 -5.03
C LEU A 73 -3.56 -8.01 -5.04
N LEU A 74 -2.85 -7.88 -6.17
CA LEU A 74 -1.47 -8.34 -6.29
C LEU A 74 -0.55 -7.56 -5.35
N MET A 75 -0.65 -6.24 -5.30
CA MET A 75 0.08 -5.39 -4.36
C MET A 75 -0.23 -5.81 -2.90
N GLY A 76 -1.51 -5.97 -2.56
CA GLY A 76 -1.94 -6.42 -1.23
C GLY A 76 -1.37 -7.79 -0.86
N ALA A 77 -1.40 -8.75 -1.78
CA ALA A 77 -0.82 -10.07 -1.59
C ALA A 77 0.68 -10.01 -1.31
N THR A 78 1.44 -9.17 -2.04
CA THR A 78 2.88 -9.00 -1.77
C THR A 78 3.16 -8.37 -0.40
N TYR A 79 2.40 -7.36 0.01
CA TYR A 79 2.60 -6.75 1.33
C TYR A 79 2.22 -7.69 2.48
N VAL A 80 1.10 -8.41 2.38
CA VAL A 80 0.68 -9.39 3.39
C VAL A 80 1.65 -10.58 3.43
N GLY A 81 2.09 -11.06 2.26
CA GLY A 81 3.11 -12.11 2.15
C GLY A 81 4.44 -11.71 2.79
N GLY A 82 4.95 -10.52 2.49
CA GLY A 82 6.16 -10.00 3.14
C GLY A 82 6.00 -9.88 4.65
N ALA A 83 4.86 -9.33 5.11
CA ALA A 83 4.57 -9.20 6.53
C ALA A 83 4.49 -10.56 7.24
N PHE A 84 3.97 -11.59 6.58
CA PHE A 84 4.00 -12.97 7.07
C PHE A 84 5.43 -13.43 7.32
N PHE A 85 6.34 -13.33 6.34
CA PHE A 85 7.74 -13.73 6.53
C PHE A 85 8.41 -12.96 7.69
N TYR A 86 8.18 -11.65 7.78
CA TYR A 86 8.73 -10.79 8.83
C TYR A 86 8.24 -11.14 10.25
N LEU A 87 6.95 -11.45 10.39
CA LEU A 87 6.35 -11.77 11.68
C LEU A 87 6.70 -13.18 12.15
N TYR A 88 6.64 -14.16 11.24
CA TYR A 88 6.90 -15.56 11.57
C TYR A 88 8.39 -15.91 11.63
N GLN A 89 9.26 -14.99 11.24
CA GLN A 89 10.73 -15.18 11.24
C GLN A 89 11.11 -16.42 10.43
N MET A 90 10.53 -16.58 9.24
CA MET A 90 10.90 -17.67 8.32
C MET A 90 11.92 -17.16 7.31
N PRO A 91 12.98 -17.93 6.97
CA PRO A 91 13.28 -19.31 7.36
C PRO A 91 14.16 -19.47 8.64
N GLU A 92 14.68 -18.39 9.21
CA GLU A 92 15.58 -18.38 10.38
C GLU A 92 15.04 -19.13 11.60
N ARG A 93 13.71 -19.18 11.79
CA ARG A 93 13.04 -19.98 12.82
C ARG A 93 13.26 -21.49 12.68
N PHE A 94 13.40 -21.99 11.45
CA PHE A 94 13.58 -23.42 11.17
C PHE A 94 15.04 -23.84 11.12
N PHE A 95 15.94 -22.92 10.75
CA PHE A 95 17.36 -23.19 10.62
C PHE A 95 18.18 -22.08 11.32
N PRO A 96 18.23 -22.12 12.66
CA PRO A 96 18.96 -21.10 13.42
C PRO A 96 20.45 -21.11 13.03
N GLY A 97 21.02 -19.92 12.80
CA GLY A 97 22.43 -19.74 12.45
C GLY A 97 22.78 -19.90 10.97
N LYS A 98 21.85 -20.33 10.10
CA LYS A 98 22.12 -20.48 8.66
C LYS A 98 21.80 -19.24 7.83
N PHE A 99 20.92 -18.37 8.34
CA PHE A 99 20.35 -17.24 7.60
C PHE A 99 20.70 -15.88 8.22
N ASP A 100 21.81 -15.82 8.96
CA ASP A 100 22.19 -14.63 9.74
C ASP A 100 22.68 -13.48 8.84
N ILE A 101 23.24 -13.79 7.67
CA ILE A 101 23.81 -12.82 6.72
C ILE A 101 22.96 -12.68 5.46
N LEU A 102 22.46 -13.80 4.91
CA LEU A 102 21.68 -13.84 3.67
C LEU A 102 20.35 -14.57 3.88
N PHE A 103 19.32 -14.11 3.18
CA PHE A 103 17.95 -14.62 3.23
C PHE A 103 17.31 -14.62 4.63
N SER A 104 17.69 -13.65 5.47
CA SER A 104 16.98 -13.41 6.73
C SER A 104 15.53 -13.00 6.45
N SER A 105 14.64 -13.23 7.41
CA SER A 105 13.22 -12.87 7.29
C SER A 105 13.02 -11.39 6.95
N HIS A 106 13.90 -10.52 7.46
CA HIS A 106 13.91 -9.09 7.16
C HIS A 106 14.34 -8.79 5.72
N GLN A 107 15.36 -9.47 5.19
CA GLN A 107 15.76 -9.30 3.78
C GLN A 107 14.66 -9.78 2.82
N ILE A 108 14.04 -10.92 3.12
CA ILE A 108 12.90 -11.43 2.34
C ILE A 108 11.77 -10.40 2.38
N TRP A 109 11.42 -9.87 3.54
CA TRP A 109 10.42 -8.82 3.67
C TRP A 109 10.73 -7.60 2.79
N HIS A 110 11.97 -7.12 2.75
CA HIS A 110 12.36 -6.02 1.86
C HIS A 110 12.16 -6.36 0.38
N LEU A 111 12.44 -7.59 -0.06
CA LEU A 111 12.18 -8.02 -1.43
C LEU A 111 10.68 -7.96 -1.77
N PHE A 112 9.81 -8.39 -0.85
CA PHE A 112 8.36 -8.28 -1.02
C PHE A 112 7.89 -6.82 -1.04
N VAL A 113 8.44 -5.95 -0.20
CA VAL A 113 8.13 -4.51 -0.19
C VAL A 113 8.55 -3.86 -1.51
N PHE A 114 9.73 -4.19 -2.02
CA PHE A 114 10.21 -3.72 -3.32
C PHE A 114 9.26 -4.14 -4.45
N LEU A 115 8.94 -5.44 -4.52
CA LEU A 115 8.01 -5.98 -5.51
C LEU A 115 6.63 -5.30 -5.44
N GLY A 116 6.07 -5.17 -4.24
CA GLY A 116 4.78 -4.49 -4.02
C GLY A 116 4.81 -3.03 -4.48
N THR A 117 5.92 -2.32 -4.23
CA THR A 117 6.12 -0.94 -4.69
C THR A 117 6.21 -0.86 -6.22
N THR A 118 6.88 -1.81 -6.87
CA THR A 118 6.92 -1.90 -8.33
C THR A 118 5.54 -2.15 -8.91
N ILE A 119 4.76 -3.08 -8.34
CA ILE A 119 3.37 -3.35 -8.76
C ILE A 119 2.52 -2.10 -8.60
N HIS A 120 2.63 -1.41 -7.46
CA HIS A 120 1.94 -0.15 -7.21
C HIS A 120 2.27 0.89 -8.27
N PHE A 121 3.55 1.08 -8.59
CA PHE A 121 4.01 2.00 -9.62
C PHE A 121 3.41 1.69 -11.00
N ILE A 122 3.38 0.41 -11.39
CA ILE A 122 2.77 -0.04 -12.65
C ILE A 122 1.27 0.29 -12.65
N GLY A 123 0.55 0.01 -11.55
CA GLY A 123 -0.88 0.32 -11.42
C GLY A 123 -1.17 1.82 -11.50
N VAL A 124 -0.36 2.66 -10.86
CA VAL A 124 -0.47 4.12 -10.95
C VAL A 124 -0.17 4.62 -12.35
N LYS A 125 0.85 4.07 -13.03
CA LYS A 125 1.16 4.40 -14.42
C LYS A 125 0.01 4.03 -15.37
N TYR A 126 -0.57 2.85 -15.19
CA TYR A 126 -1.78 2.45 -15.90
C TYR A 126 -2.90 3.48 -15.70
N LEU A 127 -3.16 3.86 -14.45
CA LEU A 127 -4.20 4.85 -14.14
C LEU A 127 -3.90 6.23 -14.74
N TYR A 128 -2.64 6.65 -14.76
CA TYR A 128 -2.20 7.89 -15.36
C TYR A 128 -2.48 7.91 -16.88
N HIS A 129 -2.12 6.85 -17.60
CA HIS A 129 -2.41 6.74 -19.03
C HIS A 129 -3.92 6.67 -19.30
N TRP A 130 -4.67 5.92 -18.50
CA TRP A 130 -6.13 5.88 -18.59
C TRP A 130 -6.73 7.28 -18.42
N ARG A 131 -6.20 8.07 -17.48
CA ARG A 131 -6.68 9.44 -17.21
C ARG A 131 -6.47 10.40 -18.37
N ILE A 132 -5.35 10.31 -19.10
CA ILE A 132 -5.08 11.20 -20.24
C ILE A 132 -6.16 11.05 -21.32
N LEU A 133 -6.72 9.85 -21.47
CA LEU A 133 -7.75 9.56 -22.46
C LEU A 133 -9.18 9.85 -21.97
N HIS A 134 -9.40 10.06 -20.67
CA HIS A 134 -10.72 10.21 -20.07
C HIS A 134 -10.85 11.53 -19.30
N VAL A 135 -11.49 12.52 -19.94
CA VAL A 135 -11.71 13.86 -19.38
C VAL A 135 -12.93 13.86 -18.44
N CYS A 136 -12.96 14.79 -17.48
CA CYS A 136 -14.10 14.92 -16.58
C CYS A 136 -15.33 15.52 -17.29
N PRO A 137 -16.57 15.10 -16.95
CA PRO A 137 -17.80 15.64 -17.53
C PRO A 137 -17.97 17.15 -17.31
N SER A 138 -17.39 17.73 -16.26
CA SER A 138 -17.42 19.18 -16.02
C SER A 138 -16.53 19.99 -16.99
N GLN A 139 -15.66 19.33 -17.73
CA GLN A 139 -14.71 19.96 -18.67
C GLN A 139 -15.19 19.89 -20.13
N SER A 140 -16.14 18.99 -20.45
CA SER A 140 -16.75 18.89 -21.78
C SER A 140 -17.69 20.05 -22.13
N TYR A 141 -18.06 20.90 -21.17
CA TYR A 141 -18.84 22.12 -21.41
C TYR A 141 -17.98 23.36 -21.74
N ILE A 142 -16.65 23.24 -21.68
CA ILE A 142 -15.70 24.38 -21.81
C ILE A 142 -14.78 24.21 -23.03
N LEU A 143 -14.88 23.09 -23.77
CA LEU A 143 -14.16 22.92 -25.03
C LEU A 143 -15.04 23.44 -26.19
N PRO A 144 -14.63 24.51 -26.90
CA PRO A 144 -15.28 24.93 -28.14
C PRO A 144 -15.11 23.91 -29.27
#